data_AF-A0A3L7XDA6-F1
#
_entry.id   AF-A0A3L7XDA6-F1
#
_cell.length_a   1.000
_cell.length_b   1.000
_cell.length_c   1.000
_cell.angle_alpha   90.00
_cell.angle_beta   90.00
_cell.angle_gamma   90.00
#
_symmetry.space_group_name_H-M   'P 1'
#
loop_
_entity.id
_entity.type
_entity.pdbx_description
1 polymer ?
#
loop_
_entity_poly.entity_id
_entity_poly.type
_entity_poly.pdbx_seq_one_letter_code
_entity_poly.pdbx_strand_id
1 'polypeptide(L)'
;MQPERINIWRLSLIFVFSAAIPLLIGLGVDILFPSSLSMLMVAGIVSIPIVAFVVSRSVLAEMERVIQAVAPSEPTGDGHTGEKPVVLDQLHPEEADRSPV
;
A
#
# COMPACT_ATOMS: atom_id res chain seq x y z
N MET A 1 4.63 11.52 -12.89
CA MET A 1 3.31 10.90 -12.72
C MET A 1 2.68 11.54 -11.49
N GLN A 2 1.53 12.20 -11.61
CA GLN A 2 0.90 12.88 -10.47
C GLN A 2 0.30 11.84 -9.51
N PRO A 3 0.38 12.03 -8.18
CA PRO A 3 -0.17 11.08 -7.23
C PRO A 3 -1.69 11.04 -7.38
N GLU A 4 -2.21 9.92 -7.90
CA GLU A 4 -3.64 9.70 -8.08
C GLU A 4 -4.32 9.79 -6.71
N ARG A 5 -5.25 10.73 -6.54
CA ARG A 5 -6.02 10.85 -5.30
C ARG A 5 -6.87 9.59 -5.16
N ILE A 6 -6.66 8.84 -4.08
CA ILE A 6 -7.58 7.76 -3.69
C ILE A 6 -8.99 8.32 -3.68
N ASN A 7 -9.83 7.76 -4.54
CA ASN A 7 -11.22 8.11 -4.59
C ASN A 7 -11.91 7.40 -3.41
N ILE A 8 -12.00 8.12 -2.28
CA ILE A 8 -12.62 7.67 -1.03
C ILE A 8 -14.03 7.13 -1.29
N TRP A 9 -14.74 7.70 -2.27
CA TRP A 9 -16.05 7.23 -2.68
C TRP A 9 -15.99 5.83 -3.28
N ARG A 10 -15.04 5.53 -4.17
CA ARG A 10 -14.85 4.16 -4.72
C ARG A 10 -14.46 3.17 -3.62
N LEU A 11 -13.62 3.58 -2.67
CA LEU A 11 -13.19 2.71 -1.57
C LEU A 11 -14.35 2.37 -0.62
N SER A 12 -15.13 3.39 -0.25
CA SER A 12 -16.36 3.21 0.54
C SER A 12 -17.35 2.32 -0.18
N LEU A 13 -17.52 2.51 -1.49
CA LEU A 13 -18.38 1.68 -2.31
C LEU A 13 -17.93 0.21 -2.29
N ILE A 14 -16.63 -0.06 -2.49
CA ILE A 14 -16.06 -1.41 -2.46
C ILE A 14 -16.27 -2.06 -1.08
N PHE A 15 -16.04 -1.31 0.00
CA PHE A 15 -16.28 -1.78 1.36
C PHE A 15 -17.75 -2.18 1.56
N VAL A 16 -18.68 -1.28 1.22
CA VAL A 16 -20.12 -1.52 1.35
C VAL A 16 -20.55 -2.71 0.51
N PHE A 17 -20.11 -2.82 -0.75
CA PHE A 17 -20.44 -3.95 -1.60
C PHE A 17 -19.85 -5.26 -1.08
N SER A 18 -18.62 -5.26 -0.56
CA SER A 18 -17.98 -6.45 -0.01
C SER A 18 -18.74 -7.04 1.18
N ALA A 19 -19.37 -6.20 2.00
CA ALA A 19 -20.21 -6.62 3.12
C ALA A 19 -21.66 -6.92 2.69
N ALA A 20 -22.21 -6.12 1.78
CA ALA A 20 -23.60 -6.23 1.37
C ALA A 20 -23.86 -7.46 0.51
N ILE A 21 -22.95 -7.84 -0.39
CA ILE A 21 -23.16 -8.98 -1.29
C ILE A 21 -23.38 -10.30 -0.51
N PRO A 22 -22.50 -10.71 0.43
CA PRO A 22 -22.72 -11.91 1.22
C PRO A 22 -24.05 -11.88 1.99
N LEU A 23 -24.38 -10.74 2.61
CA LEU A 23 -25.60 -10.59 3.40
C LEU A 23 -26.86 -10.67 2.54
N LEU A 24 -26.86 -10.06 1.35
CA LEU A 24 -27.97 -10.15 0.41
C LEU A 24 -28.16 -11.57 -0.10
N ILE A 25 -27.07 -12.30 -0.36
CA ILE A 25 -27.13 -13.72 -0.72
C ILE A 25 -27.73 -14.53 0.43
N GLY A 26 -27.24 -14.35 1.66
CA GLY A 26 -27.77 -15.03 2.84
C GLY A 26 -29.26 -14.75 3.07
N LEU A 27 -29.67 -13.49 2.94
CA LEU A 27 -31.08 -13.08 3.03
C LEU A 27 -31.94 -13.72 1.93
N GLY A 28 -31.46 -13.71 0.68
CA GLY A 28 -32.16 -14.31 -0.45
C GLY A 28 -32.37 -15.82 -0.26
N VAL A 29 -31.34 -16.52 0.24
CA VAL A 29 -31.43 -17.95 0.54
C VAL A 29 -32.43 -18.21 1.67
N ASP A 30 -32.42 -17.41 2.74
CA ASP A 30 -33.39 -17.55 3.84
C ASP A 30 -34.83 -17.31 3.40
N ILE A 31 -35.07 -16.38 2.45
CA ILE A 31 -36.40 -16.14 1.89
C ILE A 31 -36.86 -17.30 0.99
N LEU A 32 -35.96 -17.83 0.15
CA LEU A 32 -36.28 -18.90 -0.81
C LEU A 32 -36.40 -20.28 -0.14
N PHE A 33 -35.59 -20.52 0.89
CA PHE A 33 -35.49 -21.79 1.60
C PHE A 33 -35.55 -21.56 3.11
N PRO A 34 -36.75 -21.28 3.65
CA PRO A 34 -36.92 -21.09 5.08
C PRO A 34 -36.54 -22.38 5.81
N SER A 35 -35.35 -22.38 6.42
CA SER A 35 -34.79 -23.50 7.16
C SER A 35 -34.60 -23.11 8.63
N SER A 36 -34.34 -24.08 9.51
CA SER A 36 -34.09 -23.81 10.93
C SER A 36 -32.76 -23.09 11.18
N LEU A 37 -31.82 -23.15 10.22
CA LEU A 37 -30.54 -22.46 10.30
C LEU A 37 -30.55 -21.25 9.37
N SER A 38 -30.52 -20.04 9.94
CA SER A 38 -30.47 -18.82 9.14
C SER A 38 -29.14 -18.73 8.38
N MET A 39 -29.21 -18.78 7.05
CA MET A 39 -28.08 -18.55 6.16
C MET A 39 -27.59 -17.10 6.24
N LEU A 40 -28.43 -16.15 6.66
CA LEU A 40 -27.99 -14.80 6.97
C LEU A 40 -26.93 -14.77 8.09
N MET A 41 -27.08 -15.59 9.14
CA MET A 41 -26.07 -15.71 10.21
C MET A 41 -24.73 -16.23 9.65
N VAL A 42 -24.78 -17.27 8.81
CA VAL A 42 -23.58 -17.83 8.18
C VAL A 42 -22.91 -16.79 7.27
N ALA A 43 -23.70 -16.08 6.46
CA ALA A 43 -23.22 -14.99 5.62
C ALA A 43 -22.56 -13.86 6.43
N GLY A 44 -23.12 -13.53 7.59
CA GLY A 44 -22.54 -12.56 8.53
C GLY A 44 -21.13 -12.96 8.98
N ILE A 45 -20.97 -14.22 9.42
CA ILE A 45 -19.68 -14.78 9.86
C ILE A 45 -18.65 -14.73 8.73
N VAL A 46 -19.04 -15.09 7.51
CA VAL A 46 -18.15 -15.06 6.33
C VAL A 46 -17.80 -13.63 5.90
N SER A 47 -18.69 -12.65 6.13
CA SER A 47 -18.42 -11.26 5.74
C SER A 47 -17.30 -10.61 6.58
N ILE A 48 -17.16 -11.00 7.85
CA ILE A 48 -16.17 -10.42 8.77
C ILE A 48 -14.73 -10.52 8.23
N PRO A 49 -14.20 -11.71 7.86
CA PRO A 49 -12.85 -11.82 7.33
C PRO A 49 -12.69 -11.13 5.97
N ILE A 50 -13.72 -11.10 5.13
CA ILE A 50 -13.69 -10.40 3.83
C ILE A 50 -13.51 -8.90 4.06
N VAL A 51 -14.32 -8.33 4.93
CA VAL A 51 -14.28 -6.90 5.28
C VAL A 51 -12.93 -6.56 5.93
N ALA A 52 -12.45 -7.37 6.87
CA ALA A 52 -11.16 -7.18 7.52
C ALA A 52 -10.00 -7.17 6.51
N PHE A 53 -10.03 -8.07 5.53
CA PHE A 53 -9.03 -8.12 4.45
C PHE A 53 -9.05 -6.86 3.59
N VAL A 54 -10.25 -6.41 3.17
CA VAL A 54 -10.40 -5.19 2.35
C VAL A 54 -9.90 -3.95 3.08
N VAL A 55 -10.25 -3.80 4.37
CA VAL A 55 -9.77 -2.69 5.20
C VAL A 55 -8.25 -2.75 5.35
N SER A 56 -7.68 -3.94 5.62
CA SER A 56 -6.23 -4.10 5.78
C SER A 56 -5.46 -3.70 4.52
N ARG A 57 -5.94 -4.13 3.35
CA ARG A 57 -5.39 -3.73 2.03
C ARG A 57 -5.45 -2.22 1.82
N SER A 58 -6.55 -1.59 2.24
CA SER A 58 -6.76 -0.15 2.10
C SER A 58 -5.80 0.65 2.98
N VAL A 59 -5.63 0.24 4.24
CA VAL A 59 -4.68 0.86 5.17
C VAL A 59 -3.25 0.73 4.66
N LEU A 60 -2.87 -0.45 4.14
CA LEU A 60 -1.54 -0.66 3.58
C LEU A 60 -1.25 0.26 2.38
N ALA A 61 -2.23 0.43 1.49
CA ALA A 61 -2.10 1.33 0.35
C ALA A 61 -1.99 2.80 0.77
N GLU A 62 -2.72 3.21 1.81
CA GLU A 62 -2.60 4.58 2.34
C GLU A 62 -1.24 4.80 3.03
N MET A 63 -0.74 3.81 3.78
CA MET A 63 0.59 3.90 4.41
C MET A 63 1.71 4.02 3.37
N GLU A 64 1.69 3.22 2.31
CA GLU A 64 2.63 3.32 1.18
C GLU A 64 2.61 4.73 0.57
N ARG A 65 1.41 5.29 0.39
CA ARG A 65 1.25 6.65 -0.14
C ARG A 65 1.81 7.71 0.79
N VAL A 66 1.58 7.60 2.10
CA VAL A 66 2.14 8.53 3.09
C VAL A 66 3.67 8.44 3.09
N ILE A 67 4.22 7.22 3.01
CA ILE A 67 5.66 7.01 2.89
C ILE A 67 6.20 7.73 1.66
N GLN A 68 5.59 7.55 0.48
CA GLN A 68 6.02 8.23 -0.75
C GLN A 68 5.84 9.74 -0.72
N ALA A 69 4.87 10.27 0.03
CA ALA A 69 4.65 11.71 0.17
C ALA A 69 5.65 12.37 1.12
N VAL A 70 6.14 11.64 2.13
CA VAL A 70 7.04 12.15 3.17
C VAL A 70 8.51 11.83 2.87
N ALA A 71 8.78 10.71 2.19
CA ALA A 71 10.10 10.39 1.69
C ALA A 71 10.47 11.36 0.56
N PRO A 72 11.59 12.11 0.68
CA PRO A 72 12.12 12.87 -0.45
C PRO A 72 12.30 11.89 -1.62
N SER A 73 11.86 12.29 -2.82
CA SER A 73 12.09 11.48 -4.01
C SER A 73 13.58 11.12 -4.07
N GLU A 74 13.91 9.83 -3.99
CA GLU A 74 15.23 9.39 -4.44
C GLU A 74 15.38 9.99 -5.83
N PRO A 75 16.46 10.74 -6.11
CA PRO A 75 16.69 11.23 -7.46
C PRO A 75 16.62 10.00 -8.34
N THR A 76 15.66 10.01 -9.27
CA THR A 76 15.55 8.99 -10.30
C THR A 76 16.87 9.06 -11.06
N GLY A 77 17.82 8.23 -10.64
CA GLY A 77 19.09 8.03 -11.28
C GLY A 77 18.80 7.27 -12.57
N ASP A 78 18.30 7.98 -13.57
CA ASP A 78 18.55 7.64 -14.95
C ASP A 78 20.08 7.66 -15.12
N GLY A 79 20.70 6.49 -15.01
CA GLY A 79 22.13 6.31 -15.26
C GLY A 79 22.93 5.74 -14.10
N HIS A 80 22.74 4.46 -13.80
CA HIS A 80 23.85 3.62 -13.31
C HIS A 80 24.78 3.28 -14.50
N THR A 81 25.37 4.30 -15.13
CA THR A 81 26.75 4.18 -15.58
C THR A 81 27.59 4.22 -14.32
N GLY A 82 28.37 3.16 -14.10
CA GLY A 82 29.15 3.00 -12.88
C GLY A 82 30.04 4.22 -12.64
N GLU A 83 29.66 5.04 -11.67
CA GLU A 83 30.52 6.07 -11.11
C GLU A 83 30.90 5.60 -9.72
N LYS A 84 32.16 5.13 -9.62
CA LYS A 84 32.81 4.86 -8.33
C LYS A 84 32.61 6.07 -7.41
N PRO A 85 32.36 5.87 -6.11
CA PRO A 85 32.25 6.98 -5.18
C PRO A 85 33.61 7.69 -5.09
N VAL A 86 33.73 8.84 -5.73
CA VAL A 86 34.81 9.82 -5.55
C VAL A 86 34.56 10.53 -4.21
N VAL A 87 34.68 9.80 -3.09
CA VAL A 87 34.51 10.36 -1.74
C VAL A 87 35.73 10.11 -0.84
N LEU A 88 36.82 9.55 -1.37
CA LEU A 88 38.04 9.30 -0.57
C LEU A 88 39.32 9.96 -1.07
N ASP A 89 39.28 10.78 -2.14
CA ASP A 89 40.52 11.34 -2.73
C ASP A 89 40.67 12.86 -2.59
N GLN A 90 39.84 13.52 -1.76
CA GLN A 90 39.95 14.96 -1.47
C GLN A 90 40.47 15.31 -0.06
N LEU A 91 41.08 14.35 0.63
CA LEU A 91 41.77 14.58 1.90
C LEU A 91 43.29 14.35 1.76
N HIS A 92 43.93 15.11 0.85
CA HIS A 92 45.26 15.72 1.05
C HIS A 92 45.76 16.38 -0.25
N PRO A 93 45.53 17.68 -0.46
CA PRO A 93 46.43 18.50 -1.25
C PRO A 93 47.54 19.05 -0.32
N GLU A 94 48.78 18.98 -0.78
CA GLU A 94 49.96 19.71 -0.26
C GLU A 94 50.55 19.28 1.09
N GLU A 95 51.50 18.33 1.11
CA GLU A 95 52.75 18.44 1.89
C GLU A 95 53.62 17.18 1.74
N ALA A 96 54.27 16.96 0.58
CA ALA A 96 55.36 15.97 0.49
C ALA A 96 56.36 16.20 -0.66
N ASP A 97 56.37 17.37 -1.30
CA ASP A 97 57.40 17.73 -2.28
C ASP A 97 58.07 19.06 -1.93
N ARG A 98 58.71 19.06 -0.76
CA ARG A 98 59.90 19.89 -0.55
C ARG A 98 61.04 18.98 -0.15
N SER A 99 61.75 18.52 -1.17
CA SER A 99 63.17 18.21 -1.05
C SER A 99 63.91 19.41 -0.44
N PRO A 100 64.81 19.16 0.52
CA PRO A 100 66.08 19.86 0.49
C PRO A 100 67.22 18.83 0.47
N VAL A 101 68.05 18.98 -0.57
CA VAL A 101 69.53 19.00 -0.55
C VAL A 101 70.20 18.41 0.68
#